data_AF-A0A0G2DXK8-F1
#
_entry.id   AF-A0A0G2DXK8-F1
#
_cell.length_a   1.000
_cell.length_b   1.000
_cell.length_c   1.000
_cell.angle_alpha   90.00
_cell.angle_beta   90.00
_cell.angle_gamma   90.00
#
_symmetry.space_group_name_H-M   'P 1'
#
loop_
_entity.id
_entity.type
_entity.pdbx_description
1 polymer ?
#
loop_
_entity_poly.entity_id
_entity_poly.type
_entity_poly.pdbx_seq_one_letter_code
_entity_poly.pdbx_strand_id
1 'polypeptide(L)'
;MRKRLDNRLKPTNTDTSRAAATNVKGNEALVTAVKEEATPTWNEAKELEQANVLYSLLENRYMNQYPIPETLRYPQSKPTHYDDILREFEEAPDRTWLQRLWLRMKGSVRLQ
;
A
#
# COMPACT_ATOMS: atom_id res chain seq x y z
N MET A 1 -43.96 8.37 23.43
CA MET A 1 -42.57 8.54 23.91
C MET A 1 -41.61 8.13 22.81
N ARG A 2 -40.93 9.08 22.14
CA ARG A 2 -39.97 8.84 21.05
C ARG A 2 -38.78 9.78 21.21
N LYS A 3 -37.74 9.40 21.97
CA LYS A 3 -36.46 10.15 22.02
C LYS A 3 -35.33 9.26 22.58
N ARG A 4 -34.73 8.35 21.79
CA ARG A 4 -33.46 7.66 22.16
C ARG A 4 -32.65 7.05 20.99
N LEU A 5 -32.79 7.51 19.74
CA LEU A 5 -32.03 6.91 18.62
C LEU A 5 -31.05 7.86 17.88
N ASP A 6 -30.94 9.12 18.28
CA ASP A 6 -30.22 10.11 17.46
C ASP A 6 -28.72 10.27 17.80
N ASN A 7 -28.13 9.42 18.64
CA ASN A 7 -26.77 9.63 19.14
C ASN A 7 -25.69 8.70 18.56
N ARG A 8 -25.92 8.06 17.41
CA ARG A 8 -24.95 7.11 16.82
C ARG A 8 -24.29 7.54 15.51
N LEU A 9 -24.48 8.78 15.06
CA LEU A 9 -23.84 9.26 13.84
C LEU A 9 -23.04 10.54 14.13
N LYS A 10 -21.83 10.37 14.67
CA LYS A 10 -20.74 11.32 14.45
C LYS A 10 -19.84 10.71 13.38
N PRO A 11 -19.69 11.31 12.19
CA PRO A 11 -18.65 10.89 11.26
C PRO A 11 -17.30 11.27 11.87
N THR A 12 -16.56 10.27 12.34
CA THR A 12 -15.11 10.38 12.47
C THR A 12 -14.56 10.36 11.05
N ASN A 13 -13.93 11.46 10.62
CA ASN A 13 -13.14 11.48 9.41
C ASN A 13 -11.94 10.55 9.61
N THR A 14 -12.17 9.28 9.34
CA THR A 14 -11.09 8.34 9.08
C THR A 14 -10.83 8.46 7.59
N ASP A 15 -9.76 9.16 7.24
CA ASP A 15 -9.07 8.95 5.96
C ASP A 15 -8.49 7.53 5.97
N THR A 16 -9.38 6.55 5.95
CA THR A 16 -9.09 5.14 5.76
C THR A 16 -8.60 5.01 4.33
N SER A 17 -7.27 5.00 4.19
CA SER A 17 -6.56 4.26 3.15
C SER A 17 -7.22 4.34 1.77
N ARG A 18 -7.02 5.49 1.11
CA ARG A 18 -7.28 5.63 -0.32
C ARG A 18 -6.40 4.62 -1.08
N ALA A 19 -7.03 3.54 -1.49
CA ALA A 19 -6.69 2.72 -2.65
C ALA A 19 -5.41 1.87 -2.56
N ALA A 20 -5.51 0.71 -1.91
CA ALA A 20 -4.94 -0.51 -2.46
C ALA A 20 -5.84 -0.97 -3.64
N ALA A 21 -5.80 -0.22 -4.75
CA ALA A 21 -6.39 -0.61 -6.02
C ALA A 21 -5.26 -0.85 -7.01
N THR A 22 -4.99 -2.12 -7.28
CA THR A 22 -4.16 -2.59 -8.38
C THR A 22 -4.60 -1.94 -9.69
N ASN A 23 -3.72 -1.18 -10.34
CA ASN A 23 -3.87 -0.80 -11.74
C ASN A 23 -2.51 -0.86 -12.42
N VAL A 24 -2.19 -2.04 -12.97
CA VAL A 24 -1.18 -2.19 -14.02
C VAL A 24 -1.93 -2.27 -15.34
N LYS A 25 -2.21 -1.12 -15.95
CA LYS A 25 -2.51 -0.99 -17.38
C LYS A 25 -2.42 0.48 -17.80
N GLY A 26 -1.53 0.78 -18.74
CA GLY A 26 -1.64 1.96 -19.59
C GLY A 26 -0.98 3.22 -19.05
N ASN A 27 0.34 3.25 -19.10
CA ASN A 27 1.16 4.44 -19.01
C ASN A 27 1.01 5.35 -20.25
N GLU A 28 -0.20 5.71 -20.70
CA GLU A 28 -0.38 6.64 -21.83
C GLU A 28 -1.62 7.56 -21.75
N ALA A 29 -2.43 7.49 -20.69
CA ALA A 29 -3.59 8.38 -20.57
C ALA A 29 -3.67 8.95 -19.16
N LEU A 30 -2.88 9.98 -18.88
CA LEU A 30 -3.09 11.04 -17.87
C LEU A 30 -1.99 12.11 -18.02
N VAL A 31 -1.78 12.60 -19.24
CA VAL A 31 -1.22 13.94 -19.45
C VAL A 31 -2.39 14.90 -19.44
N THR A 32 -2.82 15.34 -18.25
CA THR A 32 -3.66 16.53 -18.09
C THR A 32 -3.46 17.09 -16.70
N ALA A 33 -3.35 18.43 -16.66
CA ALA A 33 -3.14 19.31 -15.53
C ALA A 33 -1.73 19.33 -14.94
N VAL A 34 -0.93 20.21 -15.53
CA VAL A 34 0.07 21.05 -14.85
C VAL A 34 -0.29 21.17 -13.36
N LYS A 35 0.48 20.52 -12.49
CA LYS A 35 0.53 20.91 -11.08
C LYS A 35 1.27 22.24 -11.08
N GLU A 36 0.48 23.31 -11.13
CA GLU A 36 0.91 24.69 -11.00
C GLU A 36 2.01 24.77 -9.96
N GLU A 37 3.04 25.53 -10.33
CA GLU A 37 4.11 25.98 -9.46
C GLU A 37 3.52 26.31 -8.09
N ALA A 38 3.82 25.44 -7.12
CA ALA A 38 3.41 25.64 -5.75
C ALA A 38 4.21 26.81 -5.22
N THR A 39 3.68 28.03 -5.39
CA THR A 39 4.07 29.13 -4.53
C THR A 39 3.86 28.62 -3.10
N PRO A 40 4.92 28.51 -2.28
CA PRO A 40 4.76 27.98 -0.94
C PRO A 40 3.93 29.00 -0.16
N THR A 41 2.64 28.71 0.01
CA THR A 41 1.85 29.40 1.01
C THR A 41 2.42 28.96 2.36
N TRP A 42 3.32 29.76 2.92
CA TRP A 42 3.95 29.51 4.20
C TRP A 42 2.88 29.36 5.27
N ASN A 43 2.68 28.14 5.73
CA ASN A 43 1.77 27.81 6.81
C ASN A 43 2.61 27.32 7.98
N GLU A 44 2.88 28.22 8.92
CA GLU A 44 3.76 27.97 10.07
C GLU A 44 3.44 26.66 10.80
N ALA A 45 2.16 26.35 11.01
CA ALA A 45 1.75 25.12 11.66
C ALA A 45 2.17 23.87 10.88
N LYS A 46 2.02 23.87 9.55
CA LYS A 46 2.43 22.74 8.69
C LYS A 46 3.94 22.59 8.64
N GLU A 47 4.69 23.69 8.58
CA GLU A 47 6.16 23.66 8.56
C GLU A 47 6.71 23.08 9.89
N LEU A 48 6.10 23.43 11.02
CA LEU A 48 6.46 22.87 12.33
C LEU A 48 6.18 21.36 12.41
N GLU A 49 5.03 20.91 11.90
CA GLU A 49 4.71 19.48 11.82
C GLU A 49 5.71 18.73 10.94
N GLN A 50 6.06 19.29 9.78
CA GLN A 50 7.05 18.69 8.87
C GLN A 50 8.44 18.62 9.49
N ALA A 51 8.89 19.67 10.20
CA ALA A 51 10.15 19.66 10.92
C ALA A 51 10.19 18.56 12.00
N ASN A 52 9.09 18.36 12.73
CA ASN A 52 8.97 17.28 13.71
C ASN A 52 9.00 15.90 13.05
N VAL A 53 8.28 15.72 11.93
CA VAL A 53 8.33 14.47 11.15
C VAL A 53 9.75 14.19 10.69
N LEU A 54 10.43 15.18 10.12
CA LEU A 54 11.80 15.03 9.65
C LEU A 54 12.76 14.64 10.78
N TYR A 55 12.64 15.29 11.94
CA TYR A 55 13.41 14.94 13.13
C TYR A 55 13.14 13.48 13.57
N SER A 56 11.87 13.08 13.62
CA SER A 56 11.49 11.72 14.00
C SER A 56 11.97 10.64 13.02
N LEU A 57 12.04 10.95 11.73
CA LEU A 57 12.55 10.05 10.70
C LEU A 57 14.07 9.95 10.73
N LEU A 58 14.77 11.08 10.93
CA LEU A 58 16.22 11.11 11.05
C LEU A 58 16.72 10.28 12.25
N GLU A 59 16.01 10.36 13.37
CA GLU A 59 16.30 9.56 14.57
C GLU A 59 15.86 8.09 14.45
N ASN A 60 15.23 7.69 13.34
CA ASN A 60 14.56 6.39 13.20
C ASN A 60 13.61 6.08 14.38
N ARG A 61 12.97 7.10 14.96
CA ARG A 61 12.21 7.01 16.21
C ARG A 61 11.16 5.90 16.16
N TYR A 62 10.42 5.80 15.06
CA TYR A 62 9.35 4.81 14.92
C TYR A 62 9.88 3.38 14.77
N MET A 63 11.04 3.19 14.16
CA MET A 63 11.68 1.88 14.06
C MET A 63 12.14 1.40 15.44
N ASN A 64 12.66 2.31 16.27
CA ASN A 64 13.11 2.00 17.62
C ASN A 64 11.93 1.80 18.59
N GLN A 65 10.88 2.62 18.48
CA GLN A 65 9.71 2.55 19.36
C GLN A 65 8.84 1.31 19.06
N TYR A 66 8.74 0.92 17.80
CA TYR A 66 7.92 -0.19 17.34
C TYR A 66 8.77 -1.18 16.55
N PRO A 67 9.65 -1.95 17.22
CA PRO A 67 10.48 -2.93 16.54
C PRO A 67 9.59 -3.99 15.88
N ILE A 68 9.84 -4.25 14.60
CA ILE A 68 9.08 -5.24 13.83
C ILE A 68 9.57 -6.63 14.24
N PRO A 69 8.71 -7.50 14.79
CA PRO A 69 9.13 -8.83 15.22
C PRO A 69 9.41 -9.72 14.01
N GLU A 70 10.41 -10.58 14.12
CA GLU A 70 10.77 -11.56 13.09
C GLU A 70 9.60 -12.49 12.73
N THR A 71 8.70 -12.75 13.68
CA THR A 71 7.48 -13.55 13.47
C THR A 71 6.53 -12.93 12.44
N LEU A 72 6.61 -11.62 12.16
CA LEU A 72 5.82 -11.00 11.10
C LEU A 72 6.31 -11.43 9.71
N ARG A 73 7.63 -11.60 9.55
CA ARG A 73 8.25 -12.13 8.33
C ARG A 73 8.14 -13.65 8.24
N TYR A 74 8.14 -14.36 9.36
CA TYR A 74 8.08 -15.81 9.42
C TYR A 74 6.81 -16.27 10.16
N PRO A 75 5.63 -16.23 9.50
CA PRO A 75 4.38 -16.63 10.14
C PRO A 75 4.39 -18.14 10.46
N GLN A 76 3.76 -18.53 11.57
CA GLN A 76 3.70 -19.92 12.04
C GLN A 76 3.06 -20.88 11.02
N SER A 77 2.13 -20.39 10.20
CA SER A 77 1.45 -21.19 9.18
C SER A 77 2.35 -21.57 8.00
N LYS A 78 3.31 -20.71 7.63
CA LYS A 78 4.28 -20.95 6.56
C LYS A 78 5.51 -20.04 6.74
N PRO A 79 6.60 -20.52 7.35
CA PRO A 79 7.76 -19.67 7.63
C PRO A 79 8.40 -19.14 6.34
N THR A 80 8.49 -19.94 5.28
CA THR A 80 9.15 -19.51 4.02
C THR A 80 8.29 -18.59 3.14
N HIS A 81 7.14 -18.10 3.61
CA HIS A 81 6.16 -17.45 2.74
C HIS A 81 6.69 -16.24 1.99
N TYR A 82 7.35 -15.32 2.69
CA TYR A 82 7.82 -14.09 2.09
C TYR A 82 9.12 -14.31 1.31
N ASP A 83 9.95 -15.27 1.70
CA ASP A 83 11.15 -15.65 0.94
C ASP A 83 10.78 -16.27 -0.42
N ASP A 84 9.72 -17.09 -0.46
CA ASP A 84 9.17 -17.61 -1.71
C ASP A 84 8.68 -16.48 -2.63
N ILE A 85 7.99 -15.48 -2.06
CA ILE A 85 7.50 -14.32 -2.81
C ILE A 85 8.66 -13.48 -3.34
N LEU A 86 9.69 -13.22 -2.53
CA LEU A 86 10.87 -12.47 -2.98
C LEU A 86 11.55 -13.17 -4.16
N ARG A 87 11.74 -14.49 -4.05
CA ARG A 87 12.27 -15.30 -5.15
C ARG A 87 11.38 -15.24 -6.39
N GLU A 88 10.07 -15.32 -6.23
CA GLU A 88 9.12 -15.16 -7.34
C GLU A 88 9.21 -13.77 -7.98
N PHE A 89 9.46 -12.70 -7.21
CA PHE A 89 9.64 -11.34 -7.73
C PHE A 89 10.97 -11.18 -8.48
N GLU A 90 12.04 -11.76 -7.98
CA GLU A 90 13.34 -11.79 -8.65
C GLU A 90 13.29 -12.59 -9.96
N GLU A 91 12.48 -13.65 -10.00
CA GLU A 91 12.20 -14.43 -11.21
C GLU A 91 11.10 -13.82 -12.11
N ALA A 92 10.29 -12.88 -11.59
CA ALA A 92 9.15 -12.30 -12.30
C ALA A 92 9.49 -11.39 -13.48
N PRO A 93 10.63 -10.65 -13.58
CA PRO A 93 10.94 -9.96 -14.83
C PRO A 93 11.07 -10.93 -16.02
N ASP A 94 11.45 -12.20 -15.77
CA ASP A 94 11.61 -13.22 -16.82
C ASP A 94 10.36 -14.11 -17.01
N ARG A 95 9.45 -14.17 -16.02
CA ARG A 95 8.19 -14.92 -16.15
C ARG A 95 7.16 -14.16 -16.99
N THR A 96 7.28 -14.36 -18.30
CA THR A 96 6.39 -13.81 -19.33
C THR A 96 4.91 -14.13 -19.03
N TRP A 97 4.02 -13.16 -19.24
CA TRP A 97 2.56 -13.33 -19.26
C TRP A 97 2.09 -14.55 -20.09
N LEU A 98 2.87 -14.94 -21.10
CA LEU A 98 2.69 -16.13 -21.93
C LEU A 98 2.84 -17.44 -21.17
N GLN A 99 3.75 -17.57 -20.20
CA GLN A 99 3.85 -18.78 -19.36
C GLN A 99 2.61 -18.95 -18.48
N ARG A 100 2.07 -17.85 -17.95
CA ARG A 100 0.82 -17.86 -17.17
C ARG A 100 -0.37 -18.29 -18.02
N LEU A 101 -0.41 -17.81 -19.27
CA LEU A 101 -1.43 -18.22 -20.24
C LEU A 101 -1.29 -19.70 -20.63
N TRP A 102 -0.05 -20.18 -20.85
CA TRP A 102 0.26 -21.57 -21.18
C TRP A 102 -0.13 -22.55 -20.06
N LEU A 103 0.20 -22.22 -18.82
CA LEU A 103 -0.16 -23.03 -17.64
C LEU A 103 -1.67 -23.10 -17.45
N ARG A 104 -2.38 -21.98 -17.68
CA ARG A 104 -3.85 -21.92 -17.63
C ARG A 104 -4.49 -22.74 -18.75
N MET A 105 -3.96 -22.68 -19.97
CA MET A 105 -4.41 -23.53 -21.09
C MET A 105 -4.14 -25.02 -20.82
N LYS A 106 -2.97 -25.37 -20.30
CA LYS A 106 -2.61 -26.77 -19.98
C LYS A 106 -3.49 -27.37 -18.88
N GLY A 107 -3.94 -26.57 -17.91
CA GLY A 107 -4.86 -26.99 -16.86
C GLY A 107 -6.29 -27.25 -17.38
N SER A 108 -6.77 -26.44 -18.33
CA SER A 108 -8.13 -26.57 -18.89
C SER A 108 -8.32 -27.81 -19.78
N VAL A 109 -7.26 -28.35 -20.38
CA VAL A 109 -7.32 -29.55 -21.24
C VAL A 109 -7.58 -30.83 -20.44
N ARG A 110 -7.49 -30.80 -19.10
CA ARG A 110 -7.77 -31.96 -18.23
C ARG A 110 -9.19 -31.99 -17.66
N LEU A 111 -10.04 -31.02 -18.03
CA LEU A 111 -11.45 -30.94 -17.61
C LEU A 111 -12.42 -31.43 -18.70
N GLN A 112 -11.94 -32.20 -19.67
CA GLN A 112 -12.73 -32.87 -20.71
C GLN A 112 -12.57 -34.39 -20.58
#